data_AF-A0A3C0EVU7-F1
#
_entry.id   AF-A0A3C0EVU7-F1
#
_cell.length_a   1.000
_cell.length_b   1.000
_cell.length_c   1.000
_cell.angle_alpha   90.00
_cell.angle_beta   90.00
_cell.angle_gamma   90.00
#
_symmetry.space_group_name_H-M   'P 1'
#
loop_
_entity.id
_entity.type
_entity.pdbx_description
1 polymer ?
#
loop_
_entity_poly.entity_id
_entity_poly.type
_entity_poly.pdbx_seq_one_letter_code
_entity_poly.pdbx_strand_id
1 'polypeptide(L)' 'MDFREDEEQRLIRESIRKLCEGFPDDYWEQHDREGKFPDEFFKEMASAGWIGIAIPEKYSGAGKGIQEAAIILEEVA' A
#
# COMPACT_ATOMS: atom_id res chain seq x y z
N MET A 1 21.69 -11.11 12.44
CA MET A 1 20.52 -10.81 11.58
C MET A 1 20.22 -9.35 11.80
N ASP A 2 20.23 -8.54 10.75
CA ASP A 2 19.88 -7.12 10.82
C ASP A 2 18.40 -7.01 10.46
N PHE A 3 17.61 -6.36 11.32
CA PHE A 3 16.16 -6.22 11.17
C PHE A 3 15.76 -4.77 10.90
N ARG A 4 16.74 -3.90 10.68
CA ARG A 4 16.48 -2.51 10.32
C ARG A 4 16.02 -2.45 8.87
N GLU A 5 15.09 -1.54 8.60
CA GLU A 5 14.67 -1.23 7.24
C GLU A 5 15.85 -0.68 6.43
N ASP A 6 15.95 -1.12 5.18
CA ASP A 6 16.85 -0.49 4.22
C ASP A 6 16.22 0.78 3.62
N GLU A 7 16.96 1.43 2.72
CA GLU A 7 16.52 2.66 2.09
C GLU A 7 15.31 2.45 1.18
N GLU A 8 15.20 1.31 0.51
CA GLU A 8 14.06 1.00 -0.37
C GLU A 8 12.79 0.82 0.47
N GLN A 9 12.88 0.08 1.57
CA GLN A 9 11.78 -0.14 2.50
C GLN A 9 11.27 1.17 3.11
N ARG A 10 12.17 2.08 3.48
CA ARG A 10 11.81 3.42 3.97
C ARG A 10 11.13 4.27 2.91
N LEU A 11 11.60 4.22 1.66
CA LEU A 11 10.98 4.95 0.55
C LEU A 11 9.58 4.42 0.22
N ILE A 12 9.37 3.10 0.30
CA ILE A 12 8.05 2.48 0.17
C ILE A 12 7.12 3.03 1.25
N ARG A 13 7.56 3.00 2.51
CA ARG A 13 6.79 3.53 3.64
C ARG A 13 6.35 4.98 3.42
N GLU A 14 7.30 5.86 3.08
CA GLU A 14 7.01 7.27 2.81
C GLU A 14 6.06 7.47 1.62
N SER A 15 6.14 6.61 0.60
CA SER A 15 5.28 6.68 -0.58
C SER A 15 3.83 6.26 -0.27
N ILE A 16 3.65 5.19 0.50
CA ILE A 16 2.31 4.76 0.94
C ILE A 16 1.69 5.81 1.86
N ARG A 17 2.45 6.32 2.82
CA ARG A 17 1.98 7.38 3.73
C ARG A 17 1.41 8.58 2.98
N LYS A 18 2.14 9.08 1.98
CA LYS A 18 1.69 10.21 1.14
C LYS A 18 0.44 9.89 0.34
N LEU A 19 0.26 8.64 -0.10
CA LEU A 19 -0.96 8.21 -0.77
C LEU A 19 -2.13 8.19 0.21
N CYS A 20 -1.93 7.65 1.42
CA CYS A 20 -2.93 7.60 2.49
C CYS A 20 -3.41 9.00 2.92
N GLU A 21 -2.56 10.03 2.85
CA GLU A 21 -2.95 11.43 3.10
C GLU A 21 -4.11 11.92 2.21
N GLY A 22 -4.32 11.30 1.04
CA GLY A 22 -5.45 11.59 0.15
C GLY A 22 -6.78 10.97 0.61
N PHE A 23 -6.77 10.08 1.59
CA PHE A 23 -7.92 9.29 2.05
C PHE A 23 -8.09 9.41 3.56
N PRO A 24 -8.66 10.53 4.05
CA PRO A 24 -8.78 10.81 5.48
C PRO A 24 -9.81 9.92 6.19
N ASP A 25 -9.84 9.93 7.52
CA ASP A 25 -10.74 9.11 8.34
C ASP A 25 -12.22 9.19 7.93
N ASP A 26 -12.71 10.37 7.54
CA ASP A 26 -14.09 10.57 7.08
C ASP A 26 -14.42 9.72 5.83
N TYR A 27 -13.45 9.52 4.93
CA TYR A 27 -13.59 8.66 3.75
C TYR A 27 -13.82 7.20 4.18
N TRP A 28 -12.98 6.71 5.11
CA TRP A 28 -13.06 5.34 5.61
C TRP A 28 -14.33 5.10 6.41
N GLU A 29 -14.71 6.04 7.27
CA GLU A 29 -15.94 5.96 8.06
C GLU A 29 -17.18 5.90 7.17
N GLN A 30 -17.22 6.70 6.09
CA GLN A 30 -18.32 6.64 5.14
C GLN A 30 -18.40 5.27 4.44
N HIS A 31 -17.27 4.72 3.99
CA HIS A 31 -17.23 3.43 3.32
C HIS A 31 -17.64 2.28 4.24
N ASP A 32 -17.22 2.31 5.51
CA ASP A 32 -17.62 1.34 6.53
C ASP A 32 -19.14 1.40 6.78
N ARG A 33 -19.68 2.60 7.02
CA ARG A 33 -21.13 2.81 7.24
C ARG A 33 -21.98 2.36 6.05
N GLU A 34 -21.50 2.57 4.84
CA GLU A 34 -22.22 2.22 3.61
C GLU A 34 -21.96 0.79 3.12
N GLY A 35 -21.00 0.08 3.73
CA GLY A 35 -20.57 -1.25 3.30
C GLY A 35 -20.00 -1.28 1.88
N LYS A 36 -19.32 -0.20 1.47
CA LYS A 36 -18.80 -0.03 0.11
C LYS A 36 -17.32 -0.33 0.02
N PHE A 37 -16.92 -0.93 -1.09
CA PHE A 37 -15.50 -1.09 -1.42
C PHE A 37 -14.87 0.27 -1.77
N PRO A 38 -13.66 0.59 -1.25
CA PRO A 38 -12.98 1.85 -1.52
C PRO A 38 -12.31 1.84 -2.90
N ASP A 39 -13.12 1.88 -3.97
CA ASP A 39 -12.66 1.80 -5.37
C ASP A 39 -11.63 2.88 -5.71
N GLU A 40 -11.77 4.08 -5.17
CA GLU A 40 -10.87 5.21 -5.42
C GLU A 40 -9.49 4.95 -4.83
N PHE A 41 -9.42 4.58 -3.54
CA PHE A 41 -8.18 4.18 -2.88
C PHE A 41 -7.50 3.00 -3.59
N PHE A 42 -8.28 1.97 -3.93
CA PHE A 42 -7.74 0.79 -4.60
C PHE A 42 -7.15 1.13 -5.98
N LYS A 43 -7.80 2.01 -6.74
CA LYS A 43 -7.29 2.47 -8.05
C LYS A 43 -6.01 3.27 -7.91
N GLU A 44 -5.89 4.15 -6.93
CA GLU A 44 -4.65 4.89 -6.68
C GLU A 44 -3.51 3.94 -6.28
N MET A 45 -3.77 3.00 -5.37
CA MET A 45 -2.81 1.97 -4.98
C MET A 45 -2.35 1.10 -6.17
N ALA A 46 -3.29 0.71 -7.04
CA ALA A 46 -2.98 -0.08 -8.23
C ALA A 46 -2.18 0.72 -9.27
N SER A 47 -2.56 1.98 -9.50
CA SER A 47 -1.89 2.87 -10.45
C SER A 47 -0.47 3.20 -10.00
N ALA A 48 -0.24 3.27 -8.70
CA ALA A 48 1.07 3.46 -8.10
C ALA A 48 1.90 2.15 -8.00
N GLY A 49 1.36 1.00 -8.42
CA GLY A 49 2.08 -0.27 -8.48
C GLY A 49 2.18 -1.03 -7.15
N TRP A 50 1.42 -0.63 -6.14
CA TRP A 50 1.46 -1.26 -4.80
C TRP A 50 0.66 -2.57 -4.75
N ILE A 51 -0.35 -2.70 -5.62
CA ILE A 51 -1.14 -3.92 -5.74
C ILE A 51 -0.31 -4.99 -6.47
N GLY A 52 0.04 -6.06 -5.76
CA GLY A 52 0.89 -7.12 -6.30
C GLY A 52 2.40 -6.89 -6.10
N ILE A 53 2.79 -6.13 -5.07
CA ILE A 53 4.21 -5.82 -4.79
C ILE A 53 5.10 -7.08 -4.71
N ALA A 54 4.59 -8.17 -4.11
CA ALA A 54 5.31 -9.43 -3.94
C ALA A 54 5.09 -10.42 -5.10
N ILE A 55 4.33 -10.04 -6.12
CA ILE A 55 4.09 -10.86 -7.31
C ILE A 55 5.29 -10.69 -8.26
N PRO A 56 5.81 -11.78 -8.86
CA PRO A 56 6.87 -11.69 -9.86
C PRO A 56 6.52 -10.77 -11.05
N GLU A 57 7.51 -10.07 -11.58
CA GLU A 57 7.34 -9.14 -12.72
C GLU A 57 6.72 -9.79 -13.97
N LYS A 58 7.00 -11.09 -14.20
CA LYS A 58 6.38 -11.86 -15.31
C LYS A 58 4.85 -11.95 -15.25
N TYR A 59 4.26 -11.59 -14.10
CA TYR A 59 2.82 -11.51 -13.88
C TYR A 59 2.35 -10.07 -13.60
N SER A 60 3.12 -9.07 -14.05
CA SER A 60 2.84 -7.64 -13.83
C SER A 60 2.86 -7.19 -12.37
N GLY A 61 3.58 -7.91 -11.50
CA GLY A 61 3.88 -7.46 -10.13
C GLY A 61 5.21 -6.73 -10.03
N ALA A 62 5.57 -6.28 -8.83
CA ALA A 62 6.81 -5.52 -8.60
C ALA A 62 8.04 -6.37 -8.24
N GLY A 63 7.87 -7.70 -8.13
CA GLY A 63 8.97 -8.63 -7.87
C GLY A 63 9.67 -8.47 -6.52
N LYS A 64 9.04 -7.80 -5.54
CA LYS A 64 9.58 -7.60 -4.19
C LYS A 64 9.25 -8.77 -3.26
N GLY A 65 9.56 -8.61 -1.98
CA GLY A 65 9.34 -9.60 -0.94
C GLY A 65 8.10 -9.33 -0.07
N ILE A 66 7.93 -10.20 0.92
CA ILE A 66 6.85 -10.11 1.92
C ILE A 66 7.10 -8.96 2.92
N GLN A 67 8.35 -8.54 3.11
CA GLN A 67 8.66 -7.40 3.98
C GLN A 67 8.06 -6.11 3.42
N GLU A 68 8.22 -5.86 2.12
CA GLU A 68 7.64 -4.69 1.46
C GLU A 68 6.11 -4.75 1.49
N ALA A 69 5.52 -5.94 1.27
CA ALA A 69 4.08 -6.13 1.41
C ALA A 69 3.59 -5.83 2.84
N ALA A 70 4.35 -6.21 3.86
CA ALA A 70 4.01 -5.93 5.26
C ALA A 70 4.09 -4.43 5.58
N ILE A 71 5.10 -3.72 5.08
CA ILE A 71 5.23 -2.26 5.23
C ILE A 71 4.04 -1.54 4.61
N ILE A 72 3.60 -1.96 3.41
CA ILE A 72 2.42 -1.40 2.76
C ILE A 72 1.18 -1.58 3.63
N LEU A 73 0.95 -2.79 4.17
CA LEU A 73 -0.19 -3.05 5.04
C LEU A 73 -0.13 -2.25 6.35
N GLU A 74 1.05 -2.06 6.91
CA GLU A 74 1.24 -1.27 8.14
C GLU A 74 0.91 0.22 7.94
N GLU A 75 1.22 0.80 6.78
CA GLU A 75 0.91 2.20 6.50
C GLU A 75 -0.56 2.44 6.07
N VAL A 76 -1.29 1.37 5.73
CA VAL A 76 -2.72 1.45 5.37
C VAL A 76 -3.63 1.18 6.58
N ALA A 77 -3.14 0.44 7.57
CA ALA A 77 -3.87 0.06 8.79
C ALA A 77 -4.05 1.22 9.77
#